data_AF-A0A853JN31-F1
#
_entry.id   AF-A0A853JN31-F1
#
_cell.length_a   1.000
_cell.length_b   1.000
_cell.length_c   1.000
_cell.angle_alpha   90.00
_cell.angle_beta   90.00
_cell.angle_gamma   90.00
#
_symmetry.space_group_name_H-M   'P 1'
#
loop_
_entity.id
_entity.type
_entity.pdbx_description
1 polymer ?
#
loop_
_entity_poly.entity_id
_entity_poly.type
_entity_poly.pdbx_seq_one_letter_code
_entity_poly.pdbx_strand_id
1 'polypeptide(L)'
;MKNKKLAGIVLAVLFISMSQGTALANEPDITAEMPAINNSETESTWNPEEGSYVISTVEDLKAFRESLNTGETYYRETEVNGQKSGKQTVVLLNNDIEIPDGADIGTIKKYGEGNQPATNFEGYFNGQGHTISGFSDTKVGLVDKLGTNGVITNLRMKVDLNFTNDSFDSYYYNHNNWESISYGVFSSYASGRVAYCSAEGDVSFDVDLSAPTAYDGQRSVGFFGILNNVTGGDRVYGWETVANCQTDFNYSVKAINGGEYTGVVLRGIANNSSNRSNMQGSMTNCFATATFGDCSVRKPDGSAGVFSIYGIGSVKSKDFVTGCYFDKTDGHYTKTNDLGSVINPVTSTDDLTKAKTYEGYDFENVWTTNGDTTMPELRKDIPDEMLLPVIDDGGIKGDVNGDDKVDAKDATRIAQYITGTRPFTETEKKLADVNGDGEVNAEDRTKIQQYIVGMDEAL
;
A
#
# COMPACT_ATOMS: atom_id res chain seq x y z
N MET A 1 -57.10 -15.08 -47.10
CA MET A 1 -57.57 -15.47 -45.75
C MET A 1 -56.37 -15.91 -44.92
N LYS A 2 -56.46 -15.67 -43.61
CA LYS A 2 -55.46 -15.67 -42.53
C LYS A 2 -54.43 -16.83 -42.48
N ASN A 3 -53.21 -16.44 -42.05
CA ASN A 3 -52.24 -17.09 -41.15
C ASN A 3 -52.06 -18.62 -41.14
N LYS A 4 -50.81 -19.07 -41.25
CA LYS A 4 -50.07 -19.71 -40.12
C LYS A 4 -48.56 -19.90 -40.39
N LYS A 5 -47.85 -19.97 -39.27
CA LYS A 5 -46.40 -19.87 -39.01
C LYS A 5 -45.58 -21.16 -39.22
N LEU A 6 -44.27 -20.93 -39.43
CA LEU A 6 -43.04 -21.61 -38.95
C LEU A 6 -42.74 -23.09 -39.25
N ALA A 7 -41.55 -23.33 -39.82
CA ALA A 7 -40.33 -23.92 -39.20
C ALA A 7 -39.35 -24.27 -40.34
N GLY A 8 -38.13 -23.72 -40.45
CA GLY A 8 -36.95 -24.04 -39.65
C GLY A 8 -36.04 -24.99 -40.46
N ILE A 9 -34.88 -24.55 -40.97
CA ILE A 9 -33.90 -25.43 -41.63
C ILE A 9 -32.45 -25.03 -41.31
N VAL A 10 -31.73 -26.03 -40.79
CA VAL A 10 -30.29 -26.14 -40.55
C VAL A 10 -29.55 -26.21 -41.90
N LEU A 11 -28.43 -25.50 -42.07
CA LEU A 11 -27.59 -25.62 -43.25
C LEU A 11 -26.14 -25.94 -42.87
N ALA A 12 -25.73 -27.19 -43.15
CA ALA A 12 -24.34 -27.60 -43.23
C ALA A 12 -23.85 -27.40 -44.67
N VAL A 13 -22.72 -26.70 -44.84
CA VAL A 13 -22.12 -26.40 -46.14
C VAL A 13 -21.09 -27.47 -46.49
N LEU A 14 -21.23 -28.04 -47.70
CA LEU A 14 -20.26 -28.90 -48.35
C LEU A 14 -19.41 -28.06 -49.32
N PHE A 15 -18.09 -28.27 -49.28
CA PHE A 15 -17.09 -27.73 -50.19
C PHE A 15 -17.35 -28.07 -51.67
N ILE A 16 -16.86 -27.23 -52.60
CA ILE A 16 -16.06 -27.66 -53.78
C ILE A 16 -15.40 -26.46 -54.51
N SER A 17 -14.07 -26.59 -54.63
CA SER A 17 -13.08 -26.17 -55.64
C SER A 17 -13.00 -24.76 -56.26
N MET A 18 -11.78 -24.23 -56.11
CA MET A 18 -11.06 -23.16 -56.80
C MET A 18 -11.15 -23.18 -58.35
N SER A 19 -10.99 -22.01 -59.01
CA SER A 19 -9.75 -21.64 -59.72
C SER A 19 -9.78 -20.26 -60.41
N GLN A 20 -8.66 -19.52 -60.26
CA GLN A 20 -8.07 -18.46 -61.12
C GLN A 20 -8.85 -17.14 -61.32
N GLY A 21 -8.26 -15.93 -61.29
CA GLY A 21 -6.89 -15.48 -61.20
C GLY A 21 -6.79 -14.04 -61.74
N THR A 22 -6.07 -13.19 -60.99
CA THR A 22 -5.46 -11.88 -61.33
C THR A 22 -6.23 -10.55 -61.19
N ALA A 23 -5.51 -9.64 -60.51
CA ALA A 23 -5.59 -8.18 -60.40
C ALA A 23 -6.68 -7.56 -59.51
N LEU A 24 -6.37 -7.42 -58.20
CA LEU A 24 -6.93 -6.38 -57.36
C LEU A 24 -5.93 -5.23 -57.25
N ALA A 25 -6.41 -4.04 -57.59
CA ALA A 25 -5.75 -2.77 -57.33
C ALA A 25 -5.80 -2.46 -55.83
N ASN A 26 -4.68 -1.97 -55.33
CA ASN A 26 -4.39 -1.41 -54.00
C ASN A 26 -5.62 -0.98 -53.17
N GLU A 27 -5.92 -1.76 -52.13
CA GLU A 27 -6.52 -1.24 -50.90
C GLU A 27 -5.39 -0.73 -49.99
N PRO A 28 -5.59 0.35 -49.21
CA PRO A 28 -4.55 0.85 -48.33
C PRO A 28 -4.32 -0.17 -47.21
N ASP A 29 -3.10 -0.71 -47.20
CA ASP A 29 -2.55 -1.48 -46.09
C ASP A 29 -2.55 -0.58 -44.85
N ILE A 30 -3.52 -0.78 -43.95
CA ILE A 30 -3.53 -0.15 -42.63
C ILE A 30 -2.72 -1.04 -41.67
N THR A 31 -1.50 -1.40 -42.06
CA THR A 31 -0.42 -1.67 -41.12
C THR A 31 0.18 -0.33 -40.74
N ALA A 32 -0.60 0.46 -40.00
CA ALA A 32 0.03 1.38 -39.07
C ALA A 32 0.69 0.49 -38.02
N GLU A 33 1.98 0.20 -38.20
CA GLU A 33 2.84 -0.05 -37.05
C GLU A 33 2.53 1.07 -36.07
N MET A 34 1.86 0.72 -34.96
CA MET A 34 1.83 1.60 -33.80
C MET A 34 3.28 1.97 -33.55
N PRO A 35 3.65 3.26 -33.51
CA PRO A 35 5.02 3.59 -33.19
C PRO A 35 5.32 2.92 -31.85
N ALA A 36 6.35 2.07 -31.84
CA ALA A 36 6.95 1.63 -30.60
C ALA A 36 7.15 2.89 -29.77
N ILE A 37 6.47 2.98 -28.63
CA ILE A 37 6.76 4.04 -27.68
C ILE A 37 8.20 3.77 -27.27
N ASN A 38 9.07 4.61 -27.79
CA ASN A 38 10.48 4.59 -27.50
C ASN A 38 10.59 4.90 -26.00
N ASN A 39 10.82 3.89 -25.16
CA ASN A 39 11.22 4.05 -23.75
C ASN A 39 12.65 4.64 -23.67
N SER A 40 12.97 5.62 -24.51
CA SER A 40 14.20 6.40 -24.38
C SER A 40 13.92 7.52 -23.40
N GLU A 41 14.40 7.34 -22.17
CA GLU A 41 14.66 8.41 -21.19
C GLU A 41 13.50 9.42 -21.05
N THR A 42 12.43 9.01 -20.39
CA THR A 42 11.49 9.98 -19.84
C THR A 42 12.15 10.64 -18.63
N GLU A 43 12.61 11.88 -18.77
CA GLU A 43 13.08 12.68 -17.63
C GLU A 43 12.04 12.65 -16.51
N SER A 44 12.49 12.48 -15.27
CA SER A 44 11.60 12.47 -14.12
C SER A 44 10.89 13.82 -13.96
N THR A 45 9.59 13.76 -13.73
CA THR A 45 8.70 14.88 -13.40
C THR A 45 8.51 15.07 -11.89
N TRP A 46 9.09 14.18 -11.08
CA TRP A 46 9.19 14.31 -9.63
C TRP A 46 9.96 15.58 -9.24
N ASN A 47 9.28 16.54 -8.60
CA ASN A 47 9.89 17.82 -8.24
C ASN A 47 9.39 18.36 -6.88
N PRO A 48 9.98 17.91 -5.77
CA PRO A 48 9.63 18.39 -4.43
C PRO A 48 9.84 19.88 -4.21
N GLU A 49 10.82 20.51 -4.89
CA GLU A 49 11.10 21.95 -4.77
C GLU A 49 9.93 22.80 -5.28
N GLU A 50 9.25 22.32 -6.32
CA GLU A 50 8.03 22.95 -6.86
C GLU A 50 6.74 22.41 -6.22
N GLY A 51 6.85 21.49 -5.24
CA GLY A 51 5.72 20.87 -4.57
C GLY A 51 4.99 19.82 -5.42
N SER A 52 5.63 19.31 -6.48
CA SER A 52 5.11 18.25 -7.34
C SER A 52 5.58 16.88 -6.87
N TYR A 53 4.64 16.06 -6.38
CA TYR A 53 4.87 14.71 -5.86
C TYR A 53 4.06 13.68 -6.67
N VAL A 54 4.26 13.69 -7.99
CA VAL A 54 3.52 12.84 -8.93
C VAL A 54 4.45 11.78 -9.49
N ILE A 55 3.96 10.54 -9.57
CA ILE A 55 4.65 9.40 -10.16
C ILE A 55 3.89 9.02 -11.43
N SER A 56 4.52 9.22 -12.59
CA SER A 56 3.97 8.86 -13.90
C SER A 56 4.85 7.90 -14.70
N THR A 57 6.12 7.74 -14.31
CA THR A 57 7.12 6.90 -14.99
C THR A 57 7.94 6.08 -13.99
N VAL A 58 8.77 5.15 -14.50
CA VAL A 58 9.72 4.38 -13.68
C VAL A 58 10.78 5.31 -13.06
N GLU A 59 11.22 6.34 -13.79
CA GLU A 59 12.15 7.35 -13.27
C GLU A 59 11.56 8.17 -12.12
N ASP A 60 10.26 8.49 -12.16
CA ASP A 60 9.57 9.13 -11.03
C ASP A 60 9.47 8.22 -9.82
N LEU A 61 9.17 6.94 -10.04
CA LEU A 61 9.13 5.94 -8.97
C LEU A 61 10.50 5.81 -8.30
N LYS A 62 11.57 5.78 -9.11
CA LYS A 62 12.95 5.81 -8.61
C LYS A 62 13.21 7.07 -7.80
N ALA A 63 12.86 8.25 -8.31
CA ALA A 63 13.08 9.52 -7.63
C ALA A 63 12.35 9.59 -6.27
N PHE A 64 11.10 9.14 -6.22
CA PHE A 64 10.33 9.00 -4.97
C PHE A 64 11.02 8.07 -3.97
N ARG A 65 11.48 6.90 -4.43
CA ARG A 65 12.14 5.93 -3.55
C ARG A 65 13.48 6.45 -3.03
N GLU A 66 14.24 7.14 -3.86
CA GLU A 66 15.51 7.74 -3.45
C GLU A 66 15.33 8.96 -2.55
N SER A 67 14.25 9.73 -2.71
CA SER A 67 13.95 10.86 -1.81
C SER A 67 13.63 10.39 -0.39
N LEU A 68 13.18 9.15 -0.20
CA LEU A 68 13.12 8.51 1.12
C LEU A 68 14.51 8.34 1.74
N ASN A 69 15.63 8.66 1.12
CA ASN A 69 16.96 8.60 1.77
C ASN A 69 17.51 9.95 2.21
N THR A 70 16.82 11.05 1.89
CA THR A 70 17.34 12.42 2.06
C THR A 70 16.99 13.05 3.40
N GLY A 71 16.10 12.41 4.18
CA GLY A 71 15.53 12.99 5.39
C GLY A 71 14.37 13.96 5.11
N GLU A 72 13.86 13.97 3.87
CA GLU A 72 12.67 14.71 3.50
C GLU A 72 11.46 14.33 4.38
N THR A 73 10.77 15.36 4.89
CA THR A 73 9.61 15.19 5.77
C THR A 73 8.33 15.14 4.95
N TYR A 74 7.75 13.95 4.83
CA TYR A 74 6.44 13.76 4.20
C TYR A 74 5.26 14.11 5.11
N TYR A 75 5.56 14.58 6.32
CA TYR A 75 4.61 15.11 7.27
C TYR A 75 5.24 16.30 7.97
N ARG A 76 4.50 17.41 8.06
CA ARG A 76 4.91 18.61 8.78
C ARG A 76 4.00 18.80 9.99
N GLU A 77 4.60 18.84 11.18
CA GLU A 77 3.92 19.24 12.41
C GLU A 77 4.31 20.69 12.73
N THR A 78 3.31 21.54 12.94
CA THR A 78 3.49 22.90 13.47
C THR A 78 2.89 22.97 14.87
N GLU A 79 3.55 23.65 15.80
CA GLU A 79 2.98 23.96 17.12
C GLU A 79 3.12 25.45 17.44
N VAL A 80 1.99 26.10 17.76
CA VAL A 80 1.96 27.50 18.22
C VAL A 80 1.13 27.58 19.48
N ASN A 81 1.75 28.08 20.54
CA ASN A 81 1.10 28.29 21.84
C ASN A 81 0.34 27.04 22.35
N GLY A 82 0.88 25.85 22.09
CA GLY A 82 0.29 24.56 22.47
C GLY A 82 -0.79 24.02 21.53
N GLN A 83 -1.16 24.75 20.47
CA GLN A 83 -1.99 24.22 19.38
C GLN A 83 -1.10 23.54 18.34
N LYS A 84 -1.31 22.24 18.15
CA LYS A 84 -0.61 21.43 17.15
C LYS A 84 -1.43 21.33 15.86
N SER A 85 -0.75 21.41 14.73
CA SER A 85 -1.28 21.15 13.41
C SER A 85 -0.37 20.19 12.62
N GLY A 86 -0.93 19.41 11.73
CA GLY A 86 -0.29 18.40 10.91
C GLY A 86 -0.69 18.49 9.45
N LYS A 87 0.30 18.40 8.55
CA LYS A 87 0.08 18.34 7.10
C LYS A 87 0.89 17.24 6.44
N GLN A 88 0.21 16.32 5.78
CA GLN A 88 0.81 15.32 4.91
C GLN A 88 1.21 15.89 3.54
N THR A 89 2.34 15.42 3.04
CA THR A 89 2.67 15.48 1.62
C THR A 89 1.87 14.41 0.89
N VAL A 90 1.14 14.79 -0.17
CA VAL A 90 0.35 13.89 -1.00
C VAL A 90 1.18 13.43 -2.19
N VAL A 91 1.44 12.13 -2.27
CA VAL A 91 2.10 11.48 -3.42
C VAL A 91 1.02 10.81 -4.27
N LEU A 92 1.00 11.11 -5.56
CA LEU A 92 -0.01 10.61 -6.50
C LEU A 92 0.62 9.70 -7.56
N LEU A 93 0.09 8.49 -7.73
CA LEU A 93 0.36 7.66 -8.89
C LEU A 93 -0.64 8.02 -9.98
N ASN A 94 -0.18 8.62 -11.08
CA ASN A 94 -1.06 9.16 -12.11
C ASN A 94 -1.19 8.26 -13.35
N ASN A 95 -0.41 7.18 -13.41
CA ASN A 95 -0.45 6.17 -14.47
C ASN A 95 -0.11 4.79 -13.89
N ASP A 96 -0.51 3.75 -14.61
CA ASP A 96 0.09 2.42 -14.39
C ASP A 96 1.60 2.49 -14.72
N ILE A 97 2.42 1.86 -13.88
CA ILE A 97 3.87 1.79 -14.03
C ILE A 97 4.25 0.36 -14.34
N GLU A 98 4.79 0.13 -15.52
CA GLU A 98 5.33 -1.17 -15.94
C GLU A 98 6.85 -1.11 -15.81
N ILE A 99 7.41 -1.79 -14.81
CA ILE A 99 8.85 -1.85 -14.54
C ILE A 99 9.47 -2.93 -15.42
N PRO A 100 10.38 -2.59 -16.36
CA PRO A 100 11.10 -3.58 -17.14
C PRO A 100 12.04 -4.42 -16.28
N ASP A 101 12.26 -5.68 -16.66
CA ASP A 101 13.22 -6.57 -15.98
C ASP A 101 14.61 -5.91 -15.83
N GLY A 102 15.10 -5.85 -14.59
CA GLY A 102 16.41 -5.28 -14.28
C GLY A 102 16.47 -3.75 -14.33
N ALA A 103 15.34 -3.06 -14.51
CA ALA A 103 15.28 -1.61 -14.37
C ALA A 103 15.64 -1.18 -12.94
N ASP A 104 16.38 -0.08 -12.85
CA ASP A 104 16.72 0.52 -11.56
C ASP A 104 15.54 1.35 -11.06
N ILE A 105 14.89 0.87 -10.00
CA ILE A 105 13.76 1.55 -9.33
C ILE A 105 14.21 2.31 -8.07
N GLY A 106 15.51 2.54 -7.90
CA GLY A 106 16.04 3.23 -6.73
C GLY A 106 16.13 2.34 -5.50
N THR A 107 17.05 2.72 -4.60
CA THR A 107 17.34 2.01 -3.36
C THR A 107 16.79 2.78 -2.17
N ILE A 108 16.36 2.09 -1.12
CA ILE A 108 15.93 2.69 0.15
C ILE A 108 16.84 2.15 1.25
N LYS A 109 17.38 3.05 2.08
CA LYS A 109 18.11 2.70 3.29
C LYS A 109 17.15 2.20 4.35
N LYS A 110 17.52 1.11 5.04
CA LYS A 110 16.63 0.54 6.06
C LYS A 110 16.59 1.38 7.34
N TYR A 111 15.50 1.22 8.07
CA TYR A 111 15.33 1.79 9.40
C TYR A 111 16.50 1.37 10.33
N GLY A 112 17.24 2.36 10.84
CA GLY A 112 18.34 2.14 11.78
C GLY A 112 19.71 1.88 11.14
N GLU A 113 19.82 1.92 9.81
CA GLU A 113 21.08 1.77 9.10
C GLU A 113 21.96 3.04 9.24
N GLY A 114 23.24 2.86 9.61
CA GLY A 114 24.25 3.92 9.55
C GLY A 114 24.09 5.10 10.53
N ASN A 115 23.44 4.92 11.69
CA ASN A 115 23.13 5.99 12.67
C ASN A 115 22.29 7.15 12.09
N GLN A 116 21.64 6.97 10.94
CA GLN A 116 20.76 7.98 10.37
C GLN A 116 19.37 7.88 11.01
N PRO A 117 18.68 9.01 11.26
CA PRO A 117 17.27 8.98 11.61
C PRO A 117 16.55 8.28 10.46
N ALA A 118 15.89 7.18 10.77
CA ALA A 118 15.23 6.42 9.75
C ALA A 118 14.15 7.24 9.07
N THR A 119 14.05 7.08 7.76
CA THR A 119 13.12 7.80 6.92
C THR A 119 11.79 7.07 6.93
N ASN A 120 10.96 7.44 7.90
CA ASN A 120 9.57 7.02 7.91
C ASN A 120 8.86 7.71 6.73
N PHE A 121 8.17 6.96 5.90
CA PHE A 121 7.16 7.59 5.06
C PHE A 121 5.95 7.94 5.94
N GLU A 122 5.71 9.24 6.10
CA GLU A 122 4.60 9.79 6.91
C GLU A 122 3.57 10.56 6.07
N GLY A 123 3.72 10.51 4.74
CA GLY A 123 2.82 11.17 3.80
C GLY A 123 1.59 10.35 3.43
N TYR A 124 0.89 10.81 2.40
CA TYR A 124 -0.29 10.17 1.85
C TYR A 124 0.00 9.72 0.42
N PHE A 125 0.24 8.43 0.22
CA PHE A 125 0.41 7.85 -1.11
C PHE A 125 -0.95 7.38 -1.63
N ASN A 126 -1.44 7.99 -2.70
CA ASN A 126 -2.64 7.56 -3.41
C ASN A 126 -2.27 6.93 -4.75
N GLY A 127 -2.56 5.64 -4.90
CA GLY A 127 -2.40 4.93 -6.16
C GLY A 127 -3.45 5.29 -7.22
N GLN A 128 -4.54 5.97 -6.85
CA GLN A 128 -5.65 6.35 -7.75
C GLN A 128 -6.23 5.18 -8.57
N GLY A 129 -6.09 3.94 -8.09
CA GLY A 129 -6.54 2.73 -8.76
C GLY A 129 -5.51 2.13 -9.72
N HIS A 130 -4.37 2.79 -9.91
CA HIS A 130 -3.29 2.37 -10.79
C HIS A 130 -2.48 1.21 -10.22
N THR A 131 -1.72 0.58 -11.13
CA THR A 131 -0.89 -0.59 -10.85
C THR A 131 0.58 -0.27 -11.03
N ILE A 132 1.42 -0.75 -10.10
CA ILE A 132 2.86 -0.87 -10.30
C ILE A 132 3.16 -2.35 -10.57
N SER A 133 3.63 -2.65 -11.77
CA SER A 133 3.91 -3.99 -12.27
C SER A 133 5.41 -4.24 -12.41
N GLY A 134 5.84 -5.48 -12.18
CA GLY A 134 7.25 -5.88 -12.28
C GLY A 134 8.10 -5.46 -11.07
N PHE A 135 7.46 -5.21 -9.91
CA PHE A 135 8.20 -4.78 -8.72
C PHE A 135 9.03 -5.94 -8.15
N SER A 136 10.37 -5.80 -8.14
CA SER A 136 11.29 -6.90 -7.86
C SER A 136 12.35 -6.61 -6.78
N ASP A 137 12.25 -5.49 -6.05
CA ASP A 137 13.20 -5.20 -4.96
C ASP A 137 12.96 -6.16 -3.79
N THR A 138 13.99 -6.93 -3.42
CA THR A 138 13.91 -7.93 -2.33
C THR A 138 14.47 -7.41 -1.01
N LYS A 139 14.98 -6.18 -0.98
CA LYS A 139 15.50 -5.54 0.22
C LYS A 139 14.39 -4.86 0.99
N VAL A 140 13.56 -4.08 0.32
CA VAL A 140 12.48 -3.31 0.92
C VAL A 140 11.23 -3.37 0.06
N GLY A 141 10.06 -3.20 0.68
CA GLY A 141 8.82 -2.98 -0.06
C GLY A 141 8.81 -1.62 -0.77
N LEU A 142 7.61 -1.14 -1.10
CA LEU A 142 7.41 0.21 -1.66
C LEU A 142 8.10 1.28 -0.79
N VAL A 143 7.97 1.15 0.53
CA VAL A 143 8.73 1.89 1.55
C VAL A 143 9.30 0.91 2.59
N ASP A 144 10.39 1.24 3.29
CA ASP A 144 10.86 0.38 4.39
C ASP A 144 9.97 0.50 5.63
N LYS A 145 9.76 1.74 6.12
CA LYS A 145 8.93 2.03 7.28
C LYS A 145 7.81 3.02 6.97
N LEU A 146 6.58 2.60 7.24
CA LEU A 146 5.39 3.44 7.24
C LEU A 146 5.15 4.01 8.64
N GLY A 147 5.40 5.31 8.83
CA GLY A 147 5.25 5.98 10.13
C GLY A 147 3.79 6.19 10.53
N THR A 148 3.53 6.70 11.74
CA THR A 148 2.18 6.77 12.34
C THR A 148 1.19 7.59 11.50
N ASN A 149 1.67 8.65 10.84
CA ASN A 149 0.85 9.46 9.95
C ASN A 149 0.83 8.93 8.51
N GLY A 150 1.66 7.94 8.16
CA GLY A 150 1.77 7.44 6.81
C GLY A 150 0.52 6.69 6.34
N VAL A 151 0.06 6.98 5.13
CA VAL A 151 -1.04 6.30 4.46
C VAL A 151 -0.59 5.84 3.08
N ILE A 152 -0.85 4.58 2.74
CA ILE A 152 -0.79 4.09 1.36
C ILE A 152 -2.17 3.56 1.00
N THR A 153 -2.75 4.06 -0.08
CA THR A 153 -4.12 3.74 -0.46
C THR A 153 -4.32 3.58 -1.96
N ASN A 154 -5.37 2.84 -2.35
CA ASN A 154 -5.87 2.74 -3.72
C ASN A 154 -4.79 2.31 -4.73
N LEU A 155 -3.92 1.38 -4.34
CA LEU A 155 -2.75 0.97 -5.10
C LEU A 155 -2.73 -0.55 -5.30
N ARG A 156 -2.38 -0.97 -6.51
CA ARG A 156 -2.13 -2.37 -6.85
C ARG A 156 -0.65 -2.60 -7.12
N MET A 157 -0.10 -3.64 -6.51
CA MET A 157 1.27 -4.07 -6.71
C MET A 157 1.26 -5.44 -7.39
N LYS A 158 1.86 -5.54 -8.58
CA LYS A 158 2.23 -6.82 -9.18
C LYS A 158 3.72 -7.04 -9.01
N VAL A 159 4.08 -8.05 -8.22
CA VAL A 159 5.44 -8.30 -7.79
C VAL A 159 6.05 -9.50 -8.52
N ASP A 160 7.36 -9.44 -8.72
CA ASP A 160 8.20 -10.57 -9.14
C ASP A 160 9.43 -10.61 -8.22
N LEU A 161 9.28 -11.28 -7.08
CA LEU A 161 10.27 -11.25 -6.01
C LEU A 161 11.05 -12.56 -6.00
N ASN A 162 12.36 -12.49 -6.20
CA ASN A 162 13.28 -13.62 -6.09
C ASN A 162 14.29 -13.39 -4.98
N PHE A 163 13.94 -13.86 -3.78
CA PHE A 163 14.79 -13.74 -2.59
C PHE A 163 15.93 -14.75 -2.65
N THR A 164 17.15 -14.24 -2.53
CA THR A 164 18.37 -15.06 -2.48
C THR A 164 19.15 -14.81 -1.20
N ASN A 165 20.32 -15.46 -1.06
CA ASN A 165 21.23 -15.19 0.04
C ASN A 165 21.66 -13.72 0.13
N ASP A 166 21.67 -13.00 -1.00
CA ASP A 166 22.01 -11.57 -1.02
C ASP A 166 20.86 -10.70 -0.53
N SER A 167 19.63 -11.24 -0.43
CA SER A 167 18.46 -10.53 0.08
C SER A 167 18.46 -10.41 1.60
N PHE A 168 19.25 -11.21 2.33
CA PHE A 168 19.36 -11.10 3.78
C PHE A 168 19.92 -9.75 4.21
N ASP A 169 19.38 -9.23 5.31
CA ASP A 169 19.96 -8.08 5.99
C ASP A 169 20.48 -8.48 7.35
N SER A 170 21.65 -7.93 7.69
CA SER A 170 22.26 -8.10 9.01
C SER A 170 21.65 -7.10 9.98
N TYR A 171 21.03 -7.58 11.05
CA TYR A 171 20.50 -6.74 12.11
C TYR A 171 21.24 -7.01 13.43
N TYR A 172 21.75 -5.97 14.08
CA TYR A 172 22.39 -6.09 15.39
C TYR A 172 21.34 -5.92 16.49
N TYR A 173 20.85 -7.03 17.05
CA TYR A 173 19.88 -7.01 18.16
C TYR A 173 20.33 -7.91 19.31
N ASN A 174 20.36 -7.35 20.52
CA ASN A 174 20.54 -8.12 21.77
C ASN A 174 21.76 -9.07 21.82
N HIS A 175 22.93 -8.66 21.34
CA HIS A 175 24.20 -9.40 21.46
C HIS A 175 24.22 -10.79 20.79
N ASN A 176 23.22 -11.12 19.96
CA ASN A 176 23.21 -12.30 19.11
C ASN A 176 23.07 -11.82 17.67
N ASN A 177 23.90 -12.35 16.78
CA ASN A 177 23.90 -11.93 15.40
C ASN A 177 22.78 -12.68 14.66
N TRP A 178 21.88 -11.95 14.02
CA TRP A 178 20.78 -12.51 13.24
C TRP A 178 20.78 -11.82 11.88
N GLU A 179 20.70 -12.64 10.84
CA GLU A 179 20.42 -12.17 9.49
C GLU A 179 18.99 -12.57 9.17
N SER A 180 18.16 -11.64 8.71
CA SER A 180 16.77 -11.98 8.42
C SER A 180 16.26 -11.29 7.19
N ILE A 181 15.42 -12.00 6.45
CA ILE A 181 14.49 -11.39 5.50
C ILE A 181 13.20 -11.14 6.28
N SER A 182 12.72 -9.90 6.24
CA SER A 182 11.55 -9.44 6.98
C SER A 182 10.78 -8.47 6.10
N TYR A 183 9.89 -9.01 5.27
CA TYR A 183 9.40 -8.30 4.08
C TYR A 183 7.88 -8.18 4.04
N GLY A 184 7.39 -6.97 3.75
CA GLY A 184 6.01 -6.72 3.33
C GLY A 184 6.04 -5.87 2.06
N VAL A 185 5.16 -6.16 1.11
CA VAL A 185 5.15 -5.54 -0.23
C VAL A 185 5.03 -4.02 -0.14
N PHE A 186 4.21 -3.51 0.78
CA PHE A 186 4.09 -2.07 0.98
C PHE A 186 5.07 -1.56 2.04
N SER A 187 5.31 -2.32 3.12
CA SER A 187 6.30 -1.96 4.14
C SER A 187 6.74 -3.11 5.05
N SER A 188 8.02 -3.06 5.45
CA SER A 188 8.65 -3.94 6.45
C SER A 188 8.33 -3.54 7.90
N TYR A 189 7.97 -2.29 8.16
CA TYR A 189 7.62 -1.78 9.48
C TYR A 189 6.48 -0.78 9.39
N ALA A 190 5.32 -1.08 9.97
CA ALA A 190 4.18 -0.17 9.89
C ALA A 190 3.62 0.22 11.25
N SER A 191 3.54 1.53 11.45
CA SER A 191 2.70 2.19 12.45
C SER A 191 1.58 3.01 11.81
N GLY A 192 1.66 3.26 10.50
CA GLY A 192 0.61 3.91 9.70
C GLY A 192 -0.41 2.95 9.11
N ARG A 193 -1.04 3.34 8.01
CA ARG A 193 -2.18 2.64 7.41
C ARG A 193 -1.96 2.25 5.95
N VAL A 194 -2.31 1.02 5.61
CA VAL A 194 -2.47 0.56 4.22
C VAL A 194 -3.94 0.19 4.02
N ALA A 195 -4.60 0.80 3.04
CA ALA A 195 -6.01 0.53 2.79
C ALA A 195 -6.37 0.52 1.30
N TYR A 196 -7.37 -0.26 0.90
CA TYR A 196 -7.80 -0.33 -0.51
C TYR A 196 -6.65 -0.72 -1.45
N CYS A 197 -5.76 -1.62 -1.00
CA CYS A 197 -4.57 -2.01 -1.73
C CYS A 197 -4.54 -3.52 -2.00
N SER A 198 -4.00 -3.91 -3.16
CA SER A 198 -3.72 -5.31 -3.47
C SER A 198 -2.25 -5.57 -3.76
N ALA A 199 -1.79 -6.79 -3.45
CA ALA A 199 -0.50 -7.29 -3.89
C ALA A 199 -0.65 -8.69 -4.48
N GLU A 200 -0.16 -8.88 -5.71
CA GLU A 200 -0.24 -10.16 -6.40
C GLU A 200 1.04 -10.46 -7.16
N GLY A 201 1.25 -11.73 -7.54
CA GLY A 201 2.37 -12.14 -8.39
C GLY A 201 3.28 -13.20 -7.77
N ASP A 202 4.48 -13.31 -8.33
CA ASP A 202 5.38 -14.43 -8.05
C ASP A 202 6.33 -14.07 -6.90
N VAL A 203 6.44 -14.99 -5.93
CA VAL A 203 7.31 -14.84 -4.76
C VAL A 203 8.12 -16.11 -4.57
N SER A 204 9.43 -16.01 -4.82
CA SER A 204 10.35 -17.13 -4.75
C SER A 204 11.46 -16.93 -3.72
N PHE A 205 11.86 -18.01 -3.05
CA PHE A 205 12.97 -18.04 -2.11
C PHE A 205 13.95 -19.12 -2.53
N ASP A 206 15.18 -18.75 -2.89
CA ASP A 206 16.30 -19.66 -3.11
C ASP A 206 17.43 -19.29 -2.13
N VAL A 207 17.35 -19.86 -0.93
CA VAL A 207 18.13 -19.39 0.22
C VAL A 207 18.79 -20.53 0.99
N ASP A 208 19.98 -20.26 1.50
CA ASP A 208 20.68 -21.11 2.45
C ASP A 208 20.73 -20.42 3.82
N LEU A 209 19.84 -20.84 4.71
CA LEU A 209 19.78 -20.41 6.11
C LEU A 209 20.81 -21.11 6.99
N SER A 210 21.55 -22.09 6.46
CA SER A 210 22.67 -22.73 7.15
C SER A 210 24.02 -22.05 6.87
N ALA A 211 24.06 -21.17 5.87
CA ALA A 211 25.26 -20.43 5.50
C ALA A 211 25.81 -19.61 6.69
N PRO A 212 27.14 -19.60 6.88
CA PRO A 212 27.77 -18.80 7.93
C PRO A 212 27.46 -17.32 7.70
N THR A 213 27.00 -16.67 8.76
CA THR A 213 26.76 -15.22 8.77
C THR A 213 28.02 -14.49 9.20
N ALA A 214 28.07 -13.17 9.00
CA ALA A 214 29.24 -12.34 9.32
C ALA A 214 29.70 -12.43 10.79
N TYR A 215 28.88 -13.01 11.66
CA TYR A 215 29.14 -13.06 13.09
C TYR A 215 28.64 -14.36 13.79
N ASP A 216 28.64 -15.50 13.09
CA ASP A 216 28.24 -16.82 13.65
C ASP A 216 26.78 -16.88 14.20
N GLY A 217 25.94 -16.07 13.57
CA GLY A 217 24.51 -15.90 13.80
C GLY A 217 23.59 -16.77 12.95
N GLN A 218 22.29 -16.68 13.20
CA GLN A 218 21.25 -17.47 12.53
C GLN A 218 20.54 -16.70 11.41
N ARG A 219 20.03 -17.43 10.41
CA ARG A 219 19.22 -16.88 9.31
C ARG A 219 17.76 -17.26 9.41
N SER A 220 16.86 -16.31 9.14
CA SER A 220 15.42 -16.57 9.08
C SER A 220 14.72 -15.77 7.98
N VAL A 221 13.62 -16.31 7.47
CA VAL A 221 12.81 -15.65 6.44
C VAL A 221 11.39 -15.43 6.95
N GLY A 222 10.93 -14.19 6.85
CA GLY A 222 9.57 -13.78 7.06
C GLY A 222 9.09 -12.94 5.86
N PHE A 223 8.08 -13.46 5.16
CA PHE A 223 7.32 -12.71 4.16
C PHE A 223 5.89 -12.57 4.63
N PHE A 224 5.36 -11.36 4.54
CA PHE A 224 4.14 -11.00 5.26
C PHE A 224 3.08 -10.34 4.39
N GLY A 225 3.14 -10.52 3.07
CA GLY A 225 2.10 -10.03 2.16
C GLY A 225 2.08 -8.50 2.10
N ILE A 226 1.03 -7.87 2.65
CA ILE A 226 0.84 -6.41 2.60
C ILE A 226 1.86 -5.69 3.49
N LEU A 227 1.97 -6.10 4.75
CA LEU A 227 2.83 -5.46 5.76
C LEU A 227 3.51 -6.50 6.63
N ASN A 228 4.78 -6.29 6.99
CA ASN A 228 5.40 -7.15 8.00
C ASN A 228 4.81 -6.90 9.39
N ASN A 229 5.21 -5.87 10.13
CA ASN A 229 4.70 -5.66 11.49
C ASN A 229 3.60 -4.61 11.53
N VAL A 230 2.43 -5.02 12.02
CA VAL A 230 1.29 -4.16 12.34
C VAL A 230 1.41 -3.70 13.79
N THR A 231 1.88 -2.47 13.99
CA THR A 231 1.92 -1.82 15.31
C THR A 231 0.86 -0.73 15.39
N GLY A 232 0.13 -0.70 16.50
CA GLY A 232 -0.69 0.46 16.82
C GLY A 232 0.25 1.56 17.29
N GLY A 233 0.50 2.56 16.45
CA GLY A 233 1.07 3.82 16.94
C GLY A 233 0.15 4.47 17.96
N ASP A 234 0.61 5.53 18.65
CA ASP A 234 -0.27 6.41 19.41
C ASP A 234 -1.36 6.89 18.46
N ARG A 235 -2.56 6.31 18.61
CA ARG A 235 -3.64 6.41 17.62
C ARG A 235 -4.14 7.85 17.56
N VAL A 236 -3.55 8.69 16.72
CA VAL A 236 -4.01 10.07 16.51
C VAL A 236 -5.49 10.05 16.06
N TYR A 237 -5.92 9.02 15.31
CA TYR A 237 -7.26 8.95 14.72
C TYR A 237 -8.04 7.62 14.92
N GLY A 238 -7.56 6.68 15.73
CA GLY A 238 -8.31 5.44 16.02
C GLY A 238 -8.46 4.46 14.84
N TRP A 239 -7.70 4.66 13.76
CA TRP A 239 -7.77 3.91 12.50
C TRP A 239 -7.25 2.47 12.56
N GLU A 240 -7.74 1.64 11.63
CA GLU A 240 -7.16 0.33 11.36
C GLU A 240 -5.84 0.44 10.57
N THR A 241 -4.90 -0.46 10.84
CA THR A 241 -3.59 -0.45 10.16
C THR A 241 -3.69 -1.09 8.77
N VAL A 242 -4.52 -2.13 8.62
CA VAL A 242 -4.83 -2.74 7.32
C VAL A 242 -6.33 -2.76 7.13
N ALA A 243 -6.83 -2.23 6.01
CA ALA A 243 -8.27 -2.22 5.75
C ALA A 243 -8.60 -2.36 4.27
N ASN A 244 -9.51 -3.26 3.91
CA ASN A 244 -9.88 -3.48 2.51
C ASN A 244 -8.65 -3.83 1.65
N CYS A 245 -7.89 -4.86 2.04
CA CYS A 245 -6.68 -5.26 1.33
C CYS A 245 -6.76 -6.72 0.85
N GLN A 246 -6.11 -7.01 -0.27
CA GLN A 246 -6.11 -8.34 -0.86
C GLN A 246 -4.72 -8.81 -1.25
N THR A 247 -4.46 -10.12 -1.13
CA THR A 247 -3.29 -10.74 -1.75
C THR A 247 -3.61 -11.97 -2.58
N ASP A 248 -2.83 -12.16 -3.65
CA ASP A 248 -2.84 -13.36 -4.50
C ASP A 248 -1.41 -13.70 -4.99
N PHE A 249 -0.73 -14.61 -4.31
CA PHE A 249 0.68 -14.92 -4.60
C PHE A 249 0.89 -16.34 -5.14
N ASN A 250 1.87 -16.50 -6.01
CA ASN A 250 2.39 -17.80 -6.38
C ASN A 250 3.74 -18.02 -5.68
N TYR A 251 3.78 -18.95 -4.73
CA TYR A 251 4.99 -19.22 -3.96
C TYR A 251 5.82 -20.36 -4.53
N SER A 252 7.14 -20.16 -4.58
CA SER A 252 8.14 -21.22 -4.79
C SER A 252 9.23 -21.11 -3.73
N VAL A 253 9.49 -22.17 -2.97
CA VAL A 253 10.44 -22.14 -1.84
C VAL A 253 11.47 -23.24 -2.02
N LYS A 254 12.74 -22.87 -2.10
CA LYS A 254 13.89 -23.77 -2.07
C LYS A 254 14.82 -23.26 -0.99
N ALA A 255 14.71 -23.85 0.20
CA ALA A 255 15.47 -23.42 1.36
C ALA A 255 16.23 -24.57 2.02
N ILE A 256 17.52 -24.34 2.30
CA ILE A 256 18.31 -25.19 3.20
C ILE A 256 18.36 -24.48 4.54
N ASN A 257 17.92 -25.10 5.63
CA ASN A 257 17.91 -24.47 6.95
C ASN A 257 18.88 -25.13 7.93
N GLY A 258 19.44 -24.33 8.83
CA GLY A 258 20.44 -24.77 9.81
C GLY A 258 19.83 -25.14 11.17
N GLY A 259 20.29 -24.47 12.22
CA GLY A 259 19.95 -24.74 13.61
C GLY A 259 18.46 -24.61 13.96
N GLU A 260 18.15 -24.90 15.23
CA GLU A 260 16.78 -25.11 15.74
C GLU A 260 15.81 -23.94 15.48
N TYR A 261 16.30 -22.71 15.36
CA TYR A 261 15.46 -21.51 15.19
C TYR A 261 15.44 -20.94 13.75
N THR A 262 15.99 -21.66 12.77
CA THR A 262 16.02 -21.23 11.35
C THR A 262 14.81 -21.79 10.59
N GLY A 263 14.13 -20.94 9.82
CA GLY A 263 12.94 -21.36 9.08
C GLY A 263 12.39 -20.29 8.15
N VAL A 264 11.38 -20.71 7.38
CA VAL A 264 10.63 -19.86 6.45
C VAL A 264 9.20 -19.70 6.96
N VAL A 265 8.77 -18.45 7.12
CA VAL A 265 7.41 -18.06 7.53
C VAL A 265 6.79 -17.21 6.45
N LEU A 266 5.66 -17.67 5.91
CA LEU A 266 4.86 -16.95 4.92
C LEU A 266 3.52 -16.55 5.53
N ARG A 267 3.13 -15.30 5.36
CA ARG A 267 1.82 -14.77 5.75
C ARG A 267 1.18 -14.01 4.58
N GLY A 268 -0.11 -14.24 4.35
CA GLY A 268 -0.82 -13.62 3.23
C GLY A 268 -1.12 -12.13 3.40
N ILE A 269 -1.48 -11.66 4.61
CA ILE A 269 -1.85 -10.25 4.83
C ILE A 269 -0.82 -9.45 5.61
N ALA A 270 -0.59 -9.78 6.87
CA ALA A 270 0.40 -9.08 7.69
C ALA A 270 0.80 -9.89 8.93
N ASN A 271 1.64 -9.38 9.83
CA ASN A 271 1.89 -9.96 11.15
C ASN A 271 1.51 -8.97 12.27
N ASN A 272 0.76 -9.43 13.28
CA ASN A 272 0.40 -8.66 14.47
C ASN A 272 0.97 -9.33 15.72
N SER A 273 2.31 -9.26 15.86
CA SER A 273 3.06 -9.95 16.91
C SER A 273 3.49 -9.07 18.08
N SER A 274 2.92 -7.86 18.24
CA SER A 274 3.29 -7.01 19.38
C SER A 274 2.82 -7.64 20.70
N ASN A 275 3.77 -7.97 21.57
CA ASN A 275 3.50 -8.49 22.91
C ASN A 275 2.85 -7.46 23.84
N ARG A 276 2.94 -6.17 23.49
CA ARG A 276 2.33 -5.06 24.23
C ARG A 276 0.91 -4.81 23.72
N SER A 277 -0.09 -5.08 24.57
CA SER A 277 -1.52 -4.97 24.21
C SER A 277 -1.95 -3.57 23.77
N ASN A 278 -1.22 -2.52 24.16
CA ASN A 278 -1.48 -1.13 23.80
C ASN A 278 -0.85 -0.69 22.46
N MET A 279 -0.04 -1.54 21.81
CA MET A 279 0.63 -1.24 20.54
C MET A 279 0.18 -2.19 19.42
N GLN A 280 -1.05 -2.68 19.49
CA GLN A 280 -1.62 -3.61 18.49
C GLN A 280 -2.40 -2.81 17.45
N GLY A 281 -2.00 -2.97 16.19
CA GLY A 281 -2.81 -2.49 15.07
C GLY A 281 -3.96 -3.46 14.79
N SER A 282 -4.91 -3.04 13.96
CA SER A 282 -6.05 -3.87 13.56
C SER A 282 -6.06 -4.11 12.05
N MET A 283 -6.68 -5.23 11.65
CA MET A 283 -6.89 -5.61 10.26
C MET A 283 -8.39 -5.80 10.04
N THR A 284 -8.94 -5.16 9.02
CA THR A 284 -10.38 -5.24 8.70
C THR A 284 -10.59 -5.53 7.22
N ASN A 285 -11.57 -6.37 6.89
CA ASN A 285 -11.98 -6.64 5.51
C ASN A 285 -10.78 -6.99 4.61
N CYS A 286 -10.08 -8.10 4.88
CA CYS A 286 -8.94 -8.51 4.07
C CYS A 286 -9.14 -9.92 3.49
N PHE A 287 -8.62 -10.16 2.29
CA PHE A 287 -8.68 -11.48 1.66
C PHE A 287 -7.30 -11.93 1.20
N ALA A 288 -6.89 -13.14 1.59
CA ALA A 288 -5.64 -13.73 1.10
C ALA A 288 -5.90 -15.02 0.33
N THR A 289 -5.35 -15.11 -0.87
CA THR A 289 -5.19 -16.36 -1.59
C THR A 289 -3.72 -16.52 -2.00
N ALA A 290 -3.33 -17.76 -2.27
CA ALA A 290 -2.02 -18.08 -2.80
C ALA A 290 -2.01 -19.50 -3.37
N THR A 291 -1.16 -19.75 -4.35
CA THR A 291 -0.80 -21.09 -4.80
C THR A 291 0.64 -21.43 -4.39
N PHE A 292 0.93 -22.73 -4.30
CA PHE A 292 2.25 -23.22 -3.90
C PHE A 292 2.80 -24.16 -4.97
N GLY A 293 3.85 -23.72 -5.65
CA GLY A 293 4.60 -24.51 -6.62
C GLY A 293 5.62 -25.45 -5.95
N ASP A 294 6.87 -25.41 -6.40
CA ASP A 294 7.95 -26.21 -5.81
C ASP A 294 8.37 -25.61 -4.46
N CYS A 295 7.84 -26.16 -3.36
CA CYS A 295 8.17 -25.75 -2.00
C CYS A 295 8.88 -26.88 -1.23
N SER A 296 10.14 -26.67 -0.90
CA SER A 296 10.96 -27.58 -0.11
C SER A 296 11.85 -26.80 0.87
N VAL A 297 11.75 -27.17 2.15
CA VAL A 297 12.64 -26.68 3.21
C VAL A 297 13.28 -27.90 3.87
N ARG A 298 14.61 -27.98 3.84
CA ARG A 298 15.36 -29.14 4.32
C ARG A 298 16.50 -28.73 5.25
N LYS A 299 16.77 -29.55 6.25
CA LYS A 299 17.98 -29.46 7.07
C LYS A 299 19.21 -29.98 6.30
N PRO A 300 20.45 -29.74 6.79
CA PRO A 300 21.65 -30.18 6.07
C PRO A 300 21.79 -31.71 6.01
N ASP A 301 21.12 -32.43 6.92
CA ASP A 301 21.02 -33.89 6.92
C ASP A 301 19.95 -34.45 5.96
N GLY A 302 19.25 -33.57 5.23
CA GLY A 302 18.19 -33.92 4.28
C GLY A 302 16.80 -34.12 4.89
N SER A 303 16.66 -34.04 6.21
CA SER A 303 15.36 -34.12 6.91
C SER A 303 14.52 -32.84 6.73
N ALA A 304 13.24 -32.89 7.09
CA ALA A 304 12.34 -31.75 6.94
C ALA A 304 12.76 -30.56 7.83
N GLY A 305 12.82 -29.38 7.22
CA GLY A 305 13.09 -28.11 7.90
C GLY A 305 11.82 -27.45 8.48
N VAL A 306 11.98 -26.23 8.99
CA VAL A 306 10.87 -25.44 9.56
C VAL A 306 10.23 -24.60 8.46
N PHE A 307 8.97 -24.91 8.14
CA PHE A 307 8.19 -24.19 7.17
C PHE A 307 6.77 -23.94 7.67
N SER A 308 6.34 -22.68 7.66
CA SER A 308 5.04 -22.27 8.15
C SER A 308 4.37 -21.28 7.20
N ILE A 309 3.10 -21.55 6.89
CA ILE A 309 2.29 -20.78 5.96
C ILE A 309 0.98 -20.43 6.64
N TYR A 310 0.60 -19.16 6.65
CA TYR A 310 -0.67 -18.67 7.20
C TYR A 310 -1.36 -17.72 6.23
N GLY A 311 -2.66 -17.91 5.98
CA GLY A 311 -3.41 -16.98 5.13
C GLY A 311 -3.47 -15.59 5.76
N ILE A 312 -3.78 -15.53 7.06
CA ILE A 312 -3.79 -14.30 7.84
C ILE A 312 -2.67 -14.33 8.90
N GLY A 313 -2.26 -13.15 9.33
CA GLY A 313 -1.19 -12.92 10.28
C GLY A 313 -1.21 -13.67 11.59
N SER A 314 -0.10 -13.59 12.33
CA SER A 314 -0.13 -13.86 13.77
C SER A 314 -1.01 -12.80 14.42
N VAL A 315 -1.99 -13.22 15.24
CA VAL A 315 -2.99 -12.32 15.84
C VAL A 315 -3.23 -12.75 17.28
N LYS A 316 -3.01 -11.84 18.23
CA LYS A 316 -3.16 -12.14 19.67
C LYS A 316 -4.62 -12.35 20.09
N SER A 317 -5.56 -11.58 19.53
CA SER A 317 -7.00 -11.71 19.78
C SER A 317 -7.80 -11.43 18.50
N LYS A 318 -8.91 -12.14 18.33
CA LYS A 318 -9.90 -11.90 17.27
C LYS A 318 -10.42 -10.47 17.25
N ASP A 319 -10.34 -9.73 18.36
CA ASP A 319 -10.83 -8.34 18.45
C ASP A 319 -10.02 -7.36 17.58
N PHE A 320 -8.82 -7.75 17.14
CA PHE A 320 -7.97 -6.95 16.24
C PHE A 320 -8.11 -7.35 14.78
N VAL A 321 -8.93 -8.35 14.47
CA VAL A 321 -9.10 -8.87 13.11
C VAL A 321 -10.56 -9.13 12.82
N THR A 322 -11.15 -8.29 11.98
CA THR A 322 -12.58 -8.33 11.63
C THR A 322 -12.73 -8.53 10.13
N GLY A 323 -13.63 -9.39 9.68
CA GLY A 323 -13.89 -9.59 8.24
C GLY A 323 -12.65 -10.02 7.43
N CYS A 324 -11.67 -10.69 8.04
CA CYS A 324 -10.52 -11.22 7.28
C CYS A 324 -10.74 -12.69 6.94
N TYR A 325 -10.56 -13.02 5.67
CA TYR A 325 -10.80 -14.33 5.09
C TYR A 325 -9.58 -14.79 4.29
N PHE A 326 -9.47 -16.09 4.07
CA PHE A 326 -8.44 -16.63 3.20
C PHE A 326 -8.92 -17.90 2.51
N ASP A 327 -8.39 -18.15 1.31
CA ASP A 327 -8.66 -19.37 0.57
C ASP A 327 -7.93 -20.58 1.17
N LYS A 328 -8.69 -21.56 1.62
CA LYS A 328 -8.22 -22.83 2.18
C LYS A 328 -8.65 -24.03 1.33
N THR A 329 -9.01 -23.81 0.07
CA THR A 329 -9.26 -24.89 -0.89
C THR A 329 -7.95 -25.64 -1.22
N ASP A 330 -8.06 -26.78 -1.90
CA ASP A 330 -6.90 -27.65 -2.16
C ASP A 330 -5.85 -26.94 -3.02
N GLY A 331 -4.57 -27.02 -2.64
CA GLY A 331 -3.48 -26.28 -3.29
C GLY A 331 -3.25 -24.84 -2.79
N HIS A 332 -4.08 -24.36 -1.85
CA HIS A 332 -3.97 -23.02 -1.26
C HIS A 332 -3.50 -23.06 0.22
N TYR A 333 -3.85 -22.06 1.04
CA TYR A 333 -3.37 -21.97 2.43
C TYR A 333 -3.83 -23.15 3.28
N THR A 334 -2.99 -23.62 4.21
CA THR A 334 -3.28 -24.81 5.03
C THR A 334 -3.53 -24.50 6.51
N LYS A 335 -3.02 -23.39 7.04
CA LYS A 335 -3.15 -23.00 8.46
C LYS A 335 -3.83 -21.63 8.63
N THR A 336 -4.52 -21.46 9.76
CA THR A 336 -5.30 -20.26 10.10
C THR A 336 -4.46 -19.12 10.68
N ASN A 337 -3.78 -19.35 11.81
CA ASN A 337 -2.77 -18.48 12.43
C ASN A 337 -1.95 -19.24 13.50
N ASP A 338 -0.96 -18.56 14.07
CA ASP A 338 -0.04 -19.09 15.10
C ASP A 338 -0.52 -18.96 16.56
N LEU A 339 -1.57 -18.17 16.84
CA LEU A 339 -1.88 -17.69 18.19
C LEU A 339 -3.32 -17.98 18.67
N GLY A 340 -4.09 -18.79 17.94
CA GLY A 340 -5.33 -19.39 18.45
C GLY A 340 -6.61 -18.57 18.30
N SER A 341 -6.58 -17.43 17.60
CA SER A 341 -7.81 -16.75 17.17
C SER A 341 -8.39 -17.47 15.96
N VAL A 342 -9.65 -17.93 15.99
CA VAL A 342 -10.26 -18.50 14.78
C VAL A 342 -10.54 -17.35 13.81
N ILE A 343 -9.80 -17.33 12.71
CA ILE A 343 -10.05 -16.46 11.55
C ILE A 343 -10.80 -17.30 10.52
N ASN A 344 -11.61 -16.69 9.66
CA ASN A 344 -12.58 -17.37 8.81
C ASN A 344 -11.93 -17.97 7.53
N PRO A 345 -11.54 -19.27 7.48
CA PRO A 345 -11.15 -19.88 6.22
C PRO A 345 -12.38 -20.02 5.30
N VAL A 346 -12.17 -19.87 4.00
CA VAL A 346 -13.14 -20.33 2.99
C VAL A 346 -12.64 -21.66 2.45
N THR A 347 -13.39 -22.73 2.68
CA THR A 347 -12.94 -24.11 2.41
C THR A 347 -13.57 -24.73 1.17
N SER A 348 -14.46 -24.03 0.50
CA SER A 348 -15.13 -24.52 -0.72
C SER A 348 -15.11 -23.45 -1.80
N THR A 349 -14.88 -23.87 -3.04
CA THR A 349 -14.90 -22.97 -4.21
C THR A 349 -16.25 -22.30 -4.35
N ASP A 350 -17.35 -23.02 -4.09
CA ASP A 350 -18.70 -22.47 -4.13
C ASP A 350 -18.91 -21.30 -3.17
N ASP A 351 -18.27 -21.30 -2.00
CA ASP A 351 -18.41 -20.21 -1.03
C ASP A 351 -17.52 -19.02 -1.33
N LEU A 352 -16.41 -19.22 -2.05
CA LEU A 352 -15.60 -18.11 -2.56
C LEU A 352 -16.47 -17.19 -3.44
N THR A 353 -17.36 -17.77 -4.24
CA THR A 353 -18.19 -17.06 -5.23
C THR A 353 -19.29 -16.19 -4.63
N LYS A 354 -19.53 -16.27 -3.32
CA LYS A 354 -20.74 -15.73 -2.70
C LYS A 354 -20.38 -14.50 -1.90
N ALA A 355 -20.78 -13.31 -2.35
CA ALA A 355 -20.61 -12.06 -1.61
C ALA A 355 -21.03 -12.16 -0.13
N LYS A 356 -22.12 -12.89 0.16
CA LYS A 356 -22.61 -13.16 1.53
C LYS A 356 -21.65 -13.94 2.44
N THR A 357 -20.62 -14.59 1.88
CA THR A 357 -19.54 -15.25 2.64
C THR A 357 -18.69 -14.20 3.37
N TYR A 358 -18.55 -13.02 2.77
CA TYR A 358 -17.69 -11.94 3.23
C TYR A 358 -18.50 -10.89 3.99
N GLU A 359 -18.76 -11.19 5.26
CA GLU A 359 -19.51 -10.29 6.14
C GLU A 359 -18.75 -8.97 6.32
N GLY A 360 -19.45 -7.84 6.14
CA GLY A 360 -18.88 -6.50 6.28
C GLY A 360 -18.21 -5.94 5.01
N TYR A 361 -18.21 -6.68 3.90
CA TYR A 361 -17.64 -6.22 2.63
C TYR A 361 -18.67 -5.38 1.87
N ASP A 362 -18.21 -4.25 1.34
CA ASP A 362 -18.99 -3.43 0.42
C ASP A 362 -18.71 -3.88 -1.03
N PHE A 363 -19.56 -4.76 -1.57
CA PHE A 363 -19.49 -5.19 -2.97
C PHE A 363 -20.13 -4.21 -3.96
N GLU A 364 -20.81 -3.17 -3.45
CA GLU A 364 -21.38 -2.13 -4.30
C GLU A 364 -20.28 -1.19 -4.77
N ASN A 365 -19.34 -0.84 -3.89
CA ASN A 365 -18.36 0.22 -4.15
C ASN A 365 -16.88 -0.16 -3.97
N VAL A 366 -16.54 -1.13 -3.11
CA VAL A 366 -15.12 -1.44 -2.78
C VAL A 366 -14.66 -2.74 -3.42
N TRP A 367 -15.48 -3.77 -3.28
CA TRP A 367 -15.17 -5.12 -3.71
C TRP A 367 -15.99 -5.49 -4.94
N THR A 368 -15.46 -6.42 -5.72
CA THR A 368 -16.14 -7.13 -6.80
C THR A 368 -15.79 -8.62 -6.67
N THR A 369 -16.25 -9.45 -7.58
CA THR A 369 -15.79 -10.84 -7.69
C THR A 369 -15.07 -11.01 -9.02
N ASN A 370 -13.93 -11.70 -9.04
CA ASN A 370 -13.28 -12.07 -10.29
C ASN A 370 -14.19 -13.03 -11.06
N GLY A 371 -14.67 -12.61 -12.23
CA GLY A 371 -15.56 -13.42 -13.08
C GLY A 371 -15.00 -14.78 -13.49
N ASP A 372 -13.68 -15.00 -13.37
CA ASP A 372 -12.99 -16.22 -13.78
C ASP A 372 -12.71 -17.21 -12.61
N THR A 373 -12.38 -16.73 -11.41
CA THR A 373 -11.97 -17.57 -10.26
C THR A 373 -12.86 -17.42 -9.03
N THR A 374 -13.88 -16.57 -9.09
CA THR A 374 -14.92 -16.41 -8.08
C THR A 374 -14.45 -15.90 -6.71
N MET A 375 -13.27 -15.28 -6.59
CA MET A 375 -12.78 -14.69 -5.34
C MET A 375 -13.09 -13.19 -5.26
N PRO A 376 -13.18 -12.59 -4.05
CA PRO A 376 -13.38 -11.16 -3.88
C PRO A 376 -12.15 -10.41 -4.36
N GLU A 377 -12.39 -9.41 -5.21
CA GLU A 377 -11.37 -8.53 -5.76
C GLU A 377 -11.62 -7.08 -5.40
N LEU A 378 -10.55 -6.32 -5.13
CA LEU A 378 -10.68 -4.88 -5.03
C LEU A 378 -11.03 -4.27 -6.38
N ARG A 379 -11.92 -3.29 -6.38
CA ARG A 379 -12.25 -2.49 -7.56
C ARG A 379 -11.11 -1.54 -7.94
N LYS A 380 -11.04 -1.16 -9.22
CA LYS A 380 -10.02 -0.19 -9.71
C LYS A 380 -10.47 1.24 -9.46
N ASP A 381 -11.78 1.44 -9.45
CA ASP A 381 -12.48 2.71 -9.43
C ASP A 381 -13.09 2.98 -8.06
N ILE A 382 -12.29 2.86 -6.99
CA ILE A 382 -12.73 3.21 -5.63
C ILE A 382 -13.04 4.72 -5.60
N PRO A 383 -14.28 5.15 -5.24
CA PRO A 383 -14.61 6.56 -5.17
C PRO A 383 -13.76 7.31 -4.13
N ASP A 384 -13.31 8.52 -4.46
CA ASP A 384 -12.48 9.34 -3.57
C ASP A 384 -13.15 9.61 -2.22
N GLU A 385 -14.48 9.68 -2.17
CA GLU A 385 -15.23 9.89 -0.92
C GLU A 385 -15.14 8.69 0.05
N MET A 386 -14.75 7.52 -0.44
CA MET A 386 -14.51 6.34 0.38
C MET A 386 -13.06 6.22 0.86
N LEU A 387 -12.15 6.94 0.20
CA LEU A 387 -10.75 6.96 0.58
C LEU A 387 -10.58 7.72 1.90
N LEU A 388 -9.47 7.42 2.57
CA LEU A 388 -9.15 8.09 3.82
C LEU A 388 -8.88 9.57 3.54
N PRO A 389 -9.34 10.49 4.41
CA PRO A 389 -9.00 11.89 4.24
C PRO A 389 -7.49 12.08 4.39
N VAL A 390 -6.92 12.93 3.54
CA VAL A 390 -5.57 13.47 3.75
C VAL A 390 -5.58 14.27 5.06
N ILE A 391 -4.57 14.07 5.89
CA ILE A 391 -4.31 14.93 7.04
C ILE A 391 -3.78 16.26 6.49
N ASP A 392 -4.70 17.20 6.32
CA ASP A 392 -4.45 18.62 6.16
C ASP A 392 -5.45 19.31 7.09
N ASP A 393 -5.07 19.49 8.35
CA ASP A 393 -5.93 20.21 9.28
C ASP A 393 -6.10 21.69 8.91
N GLY A 394 -5.39 22.14 7.88
CA GLY A 394 -5.48 23.46 7.29
C GLY A 394 -4.52 24.45 7.93
N GLY A 395 -3.68 24.04 8.87
CA GLY A 395 -2.81 24.92 9.65
C GLY A 395 -3.37 25.23 11.03
N ILE A 396 -2.70 26.13 11.74
CA ILE A 396 -3.08 26.50 13.11
C ILE A 396 -4.20 27.53 13.07
N LYS A 397 -5.30 27.23 13.77
CA LYS A 397 -6.45 28.13 13.88
C LYS A 397 -5.98 29.51 14.39
N GLY A 398 -6.25 30.56 13.63
CA GLY A 398 -5.78 31.92 13.89
C GLY A 398 -4.46 32.32 13.22
N ASP A 399 -3.65 31.38 12.71
CA ASP A 399 -2.45 31.67 11.91
C ASP A 399 -2.85 31.84 10.43
N VAL A 400 -3.51 32.96 10.15
CA VAL A 400 -4.08 33.26 8.83
C VAL A 400 -2.99 33.53 7.80
N ASN A 401 -1.80 33.93 8.23
CA ASN A 401 -0.72 34.28 7.32
C ASN A 401 0.25 33.12 7.02
N GLY A 402 0.16 32.01 7.77
CA GLY A 402 0.92 30.79 7.58
C GLY A 402 2.39 30.93 7.97
N ASP A 403 2.71 31.80 8.93
CA ASP A 403 4.09 32.00 9.43
C ASP A 403 4.38 31.24 10.73
N ASP A 404 3.56 30.23 11.02
CA ASP A 404 3.62 29.38 12.20
C ASP A 404 3.58 30.23 13.49
N LYS A 405 2.78 31.30 13.48
CA LYS A 405 2.54 32.19 14.62
C LYS A 405 1.12 32.75 14.56
N VAL A 406 0.53 32.93 15.73
CA VAL A 406 -0.73 33.67 15.86
C VAL A 406 -0.41 35.02 16.49
N ASP A 407 -0.31 36.05 15.65
CA ASP A 407 0.07 37.40 16.04
C ASP A 407 -0.74 38.51 15.34
N ALA A 408 -0.34 39.77 15.54
CA ALA A 408 -1.08 40.92 15.01
C ALA A 408 -1.12 40.96 13.47
N LYS A 409 -0.23 40.24 12.77
CA LYS A 409 -0.26 40.11 11.31
C LYS A 409 -1.47 39.29 10.85
N ASP A 410 -1.92 38.31 11.61
CA ASP A 410 -3.12 37.52 11.28
C ASP A 410 -4.38 38.37 11.39
N ALA A 411 -4.50 39.13 12.48
CA ALA A 411 -5.56 40.13 12.61
C ALA A 411 -5.52 41.16 11.47
N THR A 412 -4.32 41.51 10.98
CA THR A 412 -4.15 42.39 9.81
C THR A 412 -4.58 41.70 8.52
N ARG A 413 -4.30 40.40 8.34
CA ARG A 413 -4.81 39.62 7.19
C ARG A 413 -6.32 39.59 7.16
N ILE A 414 -6.96 39.31 8.29
CA ILE A 414 -8.43 39.29 8.38
C ILE A 414 -9.00 40.68 8.05
N ALA A 415 -8.39 41.76 8.55
CA ALA A 415 -8.80 43.11 8.19
C ALA A 415 -8.69 43.39 6.67
N GLN A 416 -7.63 42.91 6.02
CA GLN A 416 -7.46 43.04 4.57
C GLN A 416 -8.54 42.28 3.80
N TYR A 417 -8.92 41.09 4.27
CA TYR A 417 -10.00 40.30 3.71
C TYR A 417 -11.37 40.97 3.86
N ILE A 418 -11.73 41.40 5.07
CA ILE A 418 -13.00 42.09 5.35
C ILE A 418 -13.15 43.35 4.48
N THR A 419 -12.04 44.07 4.25
CA THR A 419 -12.03 45.28 3.42
C THR A 419 -11.97 45.00 1.90
N GLY A 420 -11.87 43.73 1.50
CA GLY A 420 -11.76 43.32 0.09
C GLY A 420 -10.44 43.69 -0.58
N THR A 421 -9.43 44.12 0.19
CA THR A 421 -8.11 44.51 -0.35
C THR A 421 -7.24 43.30 -0.68
N ARG A 422 -7.56 42.13 -0.11
CA ARG A 422 -6.94 40.84 -0.43
C ARG A 422 -7.99 39.71 -0.30
N PRO A 423 -8.17 38.85 -1.30
CA PRO A 423 -8.99 37.65 -1.15
C PRO A 423 -8.27 36.59 -0.31
N PHE A 424 -9.04 35.74 0.36
CA PHE A 424 -8.54 34.54 1.04
C PHE A 424 -8.74 33.28 0.21
N THR A 425 -7.76 32.38 0.30
CA THR A 425 -7.89 30.97 -0.05
C THR A 425 -8.84 30.25 0.92
N GLU A 426 -9.32 29.06 0.56
CA GLU A 426 -10.19 28.27 1.44
C GLU A 426 -9.49 27.89 2.76
N THR A 427 -8.19 27.61 2.72
CA THR A 427 -7.36 27.38 3.90
C THR A 427 -7.32 28.63 4.79
N GLU A 428 -6.99 29.80 4.23
CA GLU A 428 -6.97 31.07 5.00
C GLU A 428 -8.34 31.38 5.61
N LYS A 429 -9.45 31.07 4.92
CA LYS A 429 -10.81 31.24 5.49
C LYS A 429 -11.03 30.33 6.69
N LYS A 430 -10.66 29.04 6.57
CA LYS A 430 -10.80 28.06 7.65
C LYS A 430 -9.98 28.44 8.88
N LEU A 431 -8.78 28.99 8.69
CA LEU A 431 -7.93 29.46 9.79
C LEU A 431 -8.42 30.76 10.41
N ALA A 432 -9.02 31.63 9.61
CA ALA A 432 -9.52 32.92 10.05
C ALA A 432 -10.85 32.87 10.79
N ASP A 433 -11.71 31.87 10.52
CA ASP A 433 -12.96 31.61 11.27
C ASP A 433 -12.61 31.04 12.66
N VAL A 434 -12.19 31.92 13.56
CA VAL A 434 -11.71 31.54 14.88
C VAL A 434 -12.87 31.36 15.86
N ASN A 435 -14.04 31.93 15.62
CA ASN A 435 -15.21 31.70 16.47
C ASN A 435 -16.01 30.45 16.04
N GLY A 436 -15.80 29.91 14.84
CA GLY A 436 -16.44 28.70 14.31
C GLY A 436 -17.88 28.93 13.83
N ASP A 437 -18.25 30.16 13.49
CA ASP A 437 -19.60 30.51 13.04
C ASP A 437 -19.81 30.35 11.52
N GLY A 438 -18.74 30.07 10.77
CA GLY A 438 -18.74 29.89 9.32
C GLY A 438 -18.52 31.19 8.52
N GLU A 439 -18.35 32.35 9.17
CA GLU A 439 -18.18 33.66 8.53
C GLU A 439 -16.91 34.38 9.02
N VAL A 440 -15.93 34.58 8.13
CA VAL A 440 -14.74 35.38 8.48
C VAL A 440 -15.07 36.87 8.56
N ASN A 441 -15.13 37.42 9.78
CA ASN A 441 -15.56 38.79 10.02
C ASN A 441 -14.79 39.50 11.17
N ALA A 442 -15.30 40.65 11.62
CA ALA A 442 -14.64 41.48 12.62
C ALA A 442 -14.57 40.83 14.02
N GLU A 443 -15.47 39.89 14.31
CA GLU A 443 -15.48 39.11 15.55
C GLU A 443 -14.26 38.20 15.62
N ASP A 444 -13.92 37.52 14.53
CA ASP A 444 -12.71 36.69 14.43
C ASP A 444 -11.43 37.49 14.68
N ARG A 445 -11.33 38.64 14.01
CA ARG A 445 -10.20 39.55 14.19
C ARG A 445 -10.08 39.97 15.65
N THR A 446 -11.19 40.26 16.31
CA THR A 446 -11.22 40.70 17.71
C THR A 446 -10.80 39.55 18.63
N LYS A 447 -11.25 38.33 18.35
CA LYS A 447 -10.89 37.14 19.11
C LYS A 447 -9.39 36.83 19.03
N ILE A 448 -8.78 36.94 17.84
CA ILE A 448 -7.32 36.85 17.69
C ILE A 448 -6.61 37.94 18.52
N GLN A 449 -7.09 39.18 18.48
CA GLN A 449 -6.51 40.26 19.27
C GLN A 449 -6.61 40.00 20.78
N GLN A 450 -7.74 39.49 21.26
CA GLN A 450 -7.96 39.11 22.66
C GLN A 450 -7.03 37.98 23.08
N TYR A 451 -6.87 36.97 22.24
CA TYR A 451 -5.93 35.87 22.44
C TYR A 451 -4.48 36.36 22.55
N ILE A 452 -4.02 37.23 21.63
CA ILE A 452 -2.65 37.78 21.63
C ILE A 452 -2.31 38.51 22.94
N VAL A 453 -3.28 39.20 23.55
CA VAL A 453 -3.09 39.93 24.81
C VAL A 453 -3.39 39.09 26.06
N GLY A 454 -3.68 37.80 25.91
CA GLY A 454 -3.97 36.88 27.01
C GLY A 454 -5.32 37.11 27.69
N MET A 455 -6.27 37.75 27.00
CA MET A 455 -7.65 37.92 27.48
C MET A 455 -8.52 36.68 27.21
N ASP A 456 -8.16 35.89 26.19
CA ASP A 456 -8.73 34.57 25.91
C ASP A 456 -7.63 33.52 25.86
N GLU A 457 -7.90 32.33 26.42
CA GLU A 457 -6.93 31.24 26.50
C GLU A 457 -6.97 30.30 25.27
N ALA A 458 -7.99 30.43 24.39
CA ALA A 458 -8.18 29.52 23.26
C ALA A 458 -8.86 30.18 22.05
N LEU A 459 -8.50 29.69 20.85
CA LEU A 459 -9.10 30.04 19.56
C LEU A 459 -10.00 28.93 19.03
#